data_AF-A0A2M7A0X9-F1
#
_entry.id   AF-A0A2M7A0X9-F1
#
_cell.length_a   1.000
_cell.length_b   1.000
_cell.length_c   1.000
_cell.angle_alpha   90.00
_cell.angle_beta   90.00
_cell.angle_gamma   90.00
#
_symmetry.space_group_name_H-M   'P 1'
#
loop_
_entity.id
_entity.type
_entity.pdbx_description
1 polymer ?
#
loop_
_entity_poly.entity_id
_entity_poly.type
_entity_poly.pdbx_seq_one_letter_code
_entity_poly.pdbx_strand_id
1 'polypeptide(L)'
;VFAGFFRYNLHHELCTQMEEYHVELTIQRALEKFPGYNPRIISDNGSQFMSGDFKNFLREVGLTHVRTSRNYPQSNGKIERFHRTLKDECLSKQSLIDLDDAKQQIVRYIDKYNTKRLHSALNYLTPEDYLLGRVESRLNERNLKLNQAVENRKNYAKLHLN
;
A
#
# COMPACT_ATOMS: atom_id res chain seq x y z
N VAL A 1 -0.52 5.89 -6.57
CA VAL A 1 -1.77 5.10 -6.49
C VAL A 1 -1.69 4.08 -5.37
N PHE A 2 -2.66 4.07 -4.45
CA PHE A 2 -2.70 3.15 -3.32
C PHE A 2 -3.94 2.27 -3.36
N ALA A 3 -3.76 0.95 -3.38
CA ALA A 3 -4.83 -0.01 -3.34
C ALA A 3 -5.33 -0.17 -1.91
N GLY A 4 -6.39 0.57 -1.58
CA GLY A 4 -6.92 0.64 -0.23
C GLY A 4 -7.28 -0.72 0.37
N PHE A 5 -7.88 -1.64 -0.40
CA PHE A 5 -8.25 -2.98 0.09
C PHE A 5 -7.01 -3.78 0.55
N PHE A 6 -6.01 -3.89 -0.33
CA PHE A 6 -4.79 -4.67 -0.09
C PHE A 6 -3.75 -3.96 0.79
N ARG A 7 -3.95 -2.66 1.10
CA ARG A 7 -2.93 -1.78 1.69
C ARG A 7 -1.63 -1.78 0.89
N TYR A 8 -1.73 -1.87 -0.44
CA TYR A 8 -0.59 -2.02 -1.33
C TYR A 8 -0.37 -0.73 -2.11
N ASN A 9 0.88 -0.24 -2.17
CA ASN A 9 1.24 0.87 -3.04
C ASN A 9 1.50 0.32 -4.46
N LEU A 10 0.56 0.57 -5.38
CA LEU A 10 0.63 0.04 -6.74
C LEU A 10 1.73 0.74 -7.55
N HIS A 11 1.77 2.07 -7.43
CA HIS A 11 2.74 2.92 -8.11
C HIS A 11 2.87 4.27 -7.37
N HIS A 12 4.03 4.90 -7.47
CA HIS A 12 4.30 6.20 -6.85
C HIS A 12 5.30 7.00 -7.68
N GLU A 13 5.19 8.32 -7.61
CA GLU A 13 6.11 9.26 -8.23
C GLU A 13 6.36 10.42 -7.26
N LEU A 14 7.61 10.90 -7.22
CA LEU A 14 7.98 12.10 -6.50
C LEU A 14 8.13 13.25 -7.51
N CYS A 15 7.23 14.21 -7.42
CA CYS A 15 7.17 15.39 -8.28
C CYS A 15 7.30 16.66 -7.42
N THR A 16 7.90 17.71 -7.97
CA THR A 16 7.97 19.03 -7.32
C THR A 16 6.65 19.80 -7.42
N GLN A 17 5.82 19.45 -8.40
CA GLN A 17 4.48 19.99 -8.63
C GLN A 17 3.52 18.84 -8.95
N MET A 18 2.28 18.96 -8.54
CA MET A 18 1.24 17.97 -8.78
C MET A 18 0.22 18.51 -9.78
N GLU A 19 0.58 18.43 -11.05
CA GLU A 19 -0.32 18.73 -12.16
C GLU A 19 -1.12 17.50 -12.60
N GLU A 20 -2.21 17.72 -13.31
CA GLU A 20 -3.09 16.69 -13.88
C GLU A 20 -2.34 15.60 -14.64
N TYR A 21 -1.46 15.97 -15.58
CA TYR A 21 -0.65 15.04 -16.35
C TYR A 21 0.14 14.06 -15.46
N HIS A 22 0.70 14.51 -14.34
CA HIS A 22 1.45 13.64 -13.43
C HIS A 22 0.54 12.60 -12.76
N VAL A 23 -0.71 12.98 -12.47
CA VAL A 23 -1.71 12.07 -11.90
C VAL A 23 -2.10 11.02 -12.92
N GLU A 24 -2.39 11.42 -14.16
CA GLU A 24 -2.76 10.52 -15.26
C GLU A 24 -1.65 9.51 -15.54
N LEU A 25 -0.40 9.99 -15.69
CA LEU A 25 0.77 9.14 -15.89
C LEU A 25 0.95 8.13 -14.75
N THR A 26 0.76 8.59 -13.51
CA THR A 26 0.87 7.76 -12.31
C THR A 26 -0.21 6.65 -12.29
N ILE A 27 -1.42 6.95 -12.76
CA ILE A 27 -2.50 5.96 -12.88
C ILE A 27 -2.22 4.99 -14.02
N GLN A 28 -1.82 5.50 -15.19
CA GLN A 28 -1.50 4.69 -16.35
C GLN A 28 -0.41 3.65 -16.03
N ARG A 29 0.70 4.08 -15.42
CA ARG A 29 1.78 3.17 -14.99
C ARG A 29 1.31 2.12 -13.98
N ALA A 30 0.37 2.48 -13.10
CA ALA A 30 -0.23 1.50 -12.19
C ALA A 30 -1.07 0.46 -12.93
N LEU A 31 -1.84 0.86 -13.95
CA LEU A 31 -2.63 -0.07 -14.77
C LEU A 31 -1.74 -0.98 -15.64
N GLU A 32 -0.67 -0.43 -16.23
CA GLU A 32 0.30 -1.19 -17.01
C GLU A 32 1.00 -2.27 -16.16
N LYS A 33 1.32 -1.95 -14.89
CA LYS A 33 1.90 -2.90 -13.95
C LYS A 33 0.91 -3.97 -13.48
N PHE A 34 -0.38 -3.66 -13.48
CA PHE A 34 -1.44 -4.55 -13.01
C PHE A 34 -2.56 -4.66 -14.06
N PRO A 35 -2.29 -5.32 -15.20
CA PRO A 35 -3.25 -5.42 -16.29
C PRO A 35 -4.48 -6.22 -15.87
N GLY A 36 -5.65 -5.85 -16.41
CA GLY A 36 -6.92 -6.52 -16.14
C GLY A 36 -7.64 -6.11 -14.86
N TYR A 37 -7.04 -5.26 -14.03
CA TYR A 37 -7.74 -4.66 -12.89
C TYR A 37 -8.54 -3.43 -13.32
N ASN A 38 -9.80 -3.34 -12.88
CA ASN A 38 -10.66 -2.17 -13.08
C ASN A 38 -11.07 -1.55 -11.73
N PRO A 39 -10.17 -0.83 -11.04
CA PRO A 39 -10.47 -0.23 -9.76
C PRO A 39 -11.34 1.02 -9.90
N ARG A 40 -12.11 1.31 -8.85
CA ARG A 40 -12.69 2.64 -8.65
C ARG A 40 -11.62 3.58 -8.09
N ILE A 41 -11.37 4.69 -8.77
CA ILE A 41 -10.50 5.76 -8.29
C ILE A 41 -11.25 6.58 -7.23
N ILE A 42 -10.58 6.82 -6.11
CA ILE A 42 -11.07 7.69 -5.03
C ILE A 42 -10.06 8.80 -4.82
N SER A 43 -10.51 10.05 -4.87
CA SER A 43 -9.67 11.23 -4.62
C SER A 43 -10.40 12.26 -3.77
N ASP A 44 -9.67 13.25 -3.27
CA ASP A 44 -10.28 14.49 -2.76
C ASP A 44 -10.76 15.41 -3.91
N ASN A 45 -11.14 16.63 -3.55
CA ASN A 45 -11.61 17.66 -4.47
C ASN A 45 -10.49 18.60 -4.95
N GLY A 46 -9.24 18.13 -5.01
CA GLY A 46 -8.15 18.88 -5.65
C GLY A 46 -8.46 19.22 -7.11
N SER A 47 -7.97 20.37 -7.60
CA SER A 47 -8.24 20.86 -8.95
C SER A 47 -7.85 19.85 -10.03
N GLN A 48 -6.70 19.19 -9.86
CA GLN A 48 -6.17 18.14 -10.73
C GLN A 48 -7.08 16.91 -10.85
N PHE A 49 -7.99 16.69 -9.90
CA PHE A 49 -8.96 15.60 -9.94
C PHE A 49 -10.36 16.04 -10.39
N MET A 50 -10.57 17.35 -10.59
CA MET A 50 -11.86 17.93 -10.99
C MET A 50 -11.90 18.36 -12.46
N SER A 51 -10.72 18.47 -13.07
CA SER A 51 -10.50 18.86 -14.47
C SER A 51 -11.28 17.99 -15.46
N GLY A 52 -11.52 18.55 -16.64
CA GLY A 52 -12.19 17.86 -17.74
C GLY A 52 -11.32 16.74 -18.31
N ASP A 53 -10.02 16.99 -18.45
CA ASP A 53 -9.10 16.06 -19.10
C ASP A 53 -8.93 14.78 -18.25
N PHE A 54 -8.83 14.90 -16.92
CA PHE A 54 -8.75 13.78 -16.00
C PHE A 54 -9.99 12.91 -16.06
N LYS A 55 -11.18 13.52 -16.20
CA LYS A 55 -12.43 12.76 -16.40
C LYS A 55 -12.44 12.05 -17.75
N ASN A 56 -11.93 12.70 -18.80
CA ASN A 56 -11.82 12.10 -20.14
C ASN A 56 -10.84 10.92 -20.11
N PHE A 57 -9.66 11.09 -19.53
CA PHE A 57 -8.65 10.06 -19.33
C PHE A 57 -9.24 8.85 -18.60
N LEU A 58 -9.89 9.04 -17.44
CA LEU A 58 -10.47 7.93 -16.70
C LEU A 58 -11.55 7.18 -17.50
N ARG A 59 -12.33 7.89 -18.32
CA ARG A 59 -13.31 7.28 -19.22
C ARG A 59 -12.61 6.46 -20.32
N GLU A 60 -11.52 6.95 -20.90
CA GLU A 60 -10.75 6.26 -21.93
C GLU A 60 -10.11 4.97 -21.40
N VAL A 61 -9.56 5.00 -20.18
CA VAL A 61 -9.01 3.79 -19.52
C VAL A 61 -10.07 2.93 -18.83
N GLY A 62 -11.35 3.27 -18.96
CA GLY A 62 -12.48 2.46 -18.47
C GLY A 62 -12.65 2.43 -16.95
N LEU A 63 -12.11 3.41 -16.23
CA LEU A 63 -12.18 3.51 -14.78
C LEU A 63 -13.32 4.43 -14.31
N THR A 64 -13.83 4.16 -13.11
CA THR A 64 -14.82 5.02 -12.44
C THR A 64 -14.17 5.90 -11.39
N HIS A 65 -14.65 7.14 -11.23
CA HIS A 65 -14.14 8.11 -10.26
C HIS A 65 -15.18 8.49 -9.22
N VAL A 66 -14.80 8.44 -7.96
CA VAL A 66 -15.60 8.95 -6.83
C VAL A 66 -14.76 9.94 -6.05
N ARG A 67 -15.31 11.13 -5.82
CA ARG A 67 -14.68 12.14 -4.97
C ARG A 67 -15.17 11.99 -3.54
N THR A 68 -14.29 12.28 -2.58
CA THR A 68 -14.70 12.31 -1.17
C THR A 68 -15.66 13.46 -0.92
N SER A 69 -16.75 13.16 -0.20
CA SER A 69 -17.72 14.17 0.21
C SER A 69 -17.08 15.12 1.21
N ARG A 70 -17.52 16.39 1.18
CA ARG A 70 -17.18 17.36 2.23
C ARG A 70 -17.66 16.78 3.56
N ASN A 71 -16.75 16.66 4.54
CA ASN A 71 -16.98 16.01 5.85
C ASN A 71 -17.01 14.46 5.87
N TYR A 72 -16.51 13.77 4.84
CA TYR A 72 -16.33 12.30 4.86
C TYR A 72 -14.86 11.87 4.65
N PRO A 73 -13.95 12.22 5.60
CA PRO A 73 -12.51 11.95 5.47
C PRO A 73 -12.16 10.46 5.49
N GLN A 74 -13.07 9.62 5.97
CA GLN A 74 -12.88 8.17 6.10
C GLN A 74 -12.56 7.50 4.75
N SER A 75 -13.10 8.03 3.64
CA SER A 75 -12.80 7.54 2.29
C SER A 75 -11.32 7.68 1.90
N ASN A 76 -10.63 8.73 2.38
CA ASN A 76 -9.20 8.95 2.14
C ASN A 76 -8.31 8.52 3.31
N GLY A 77 -8.89 8.16 4.47
CA GLY A 77 -8.12 7.83 5.67
C GLY A 77 -7.07 6.73 5.48
N LYS A 78 -7.26 5.81 4.53
CA LYS A 78 -6.26 4.78 4.21
C LYS A 78 -4.99 5.36 3.56
N ILE A 79 -5.14 6.26 2.58
CA ILE A 79 -4.00 6.90 1.93
C ILE A 79 -3.34 7.92 2.87
N GLU A 80 -4.14 8.67 3.64
CA GLU A 80 -3.62 9.61 4.65
C GLU A 80 -2.79 8.88 5.72
N ARG A 81 -3.28 7.72 6.20
CA ARG A 81 -2.53 6.89 7.13
C ARG A 81 -1.24 6.36 6.51
N PHE A 82 -1.27 5.98 5.23
CA PHE A 82 -0.08 5.56 4.52
C PHE A 82 0.94 6.71 4.43
N HIS A 83 0.53 7.92 4.04
CA HIS A 83 1.42 9.08 3.97
C HIS A 83 2.05 9.42 5.33
N ARG A 84 1.27 9.35 6.42
CA ARG A 84 1.81 9.52 7.77
C ARG A 84 2.86 8.45 8.09
N THR A 85 2.57 7.19 7.81
CA THR A 85 3.51 6.07 8.01
C THR A 85 4.79 6.23 7.17
N LEU A 86 4.69 6.65 5.91
CA LEU A 86 5.85 6.97 5.06
C LEU A 86 6.69 8.09 5.67
N LYS A 87 6.05 9.17 6.12
CA LYS A 87 6.74 10.30 6.75
C LYS A 87 7.49 9.86 8.01
N ASP A 88 6.78 9.21 8.94
CA ASP A 88 7.32 8.86 10.26
C ASP A 88 8.43 7.79 10.18
N GLU A 89 8.33 6.87 9.23
CA GLU A 89 9.25 5.71 9.16
C GLU A 89 10.37 5.86 8.14
N CYS A 90 10.19 6.68 7.11
CA CYS A 90 11.18 6.92 6.05
C CYS A 90 11.73 8.34 6.17
N LEU A 91 10.90 9.34 5.85
CA LEU A 91 11.36 10.70 5.62
C LEU A 91 11.90 11.39 6.88
N SER A 92 11.30 11.14 8.04
CA SER A 92 11.75 11.71 9.31
C SER A 92 13.00 11.06 9.89
N LYS A 93 13.44 9.92 9.34
CA LYS A 93 14.59 9.15 9.84
C LYS A 93 15.82 9.21 8.93
N GLN A 94 15.70 9.87 7.78
CA GLN A 94 16.75 9.90 6.77
C GLN A 94 17.13 11.34 6.42
N SER A 95 18.40 11.55 6.12
CA SER A 95 18.87 12.77 5.47
C SER A 95 18.55 12.66 3.98
N LEU A 96 17.80 13.64 3.46
CA LEU A 96 17.52 13.77 2.03
C LEU A 96 18.58 14.70 1.45
N ILE A 97 19.51 14.15 0.67
CA ILE A 97 20.65 14.91 0.13
C ILE A 97 20.20 15.74 -1.09
N ASP A 98 19.50 15.08 -2.00
CA ASP A 98 18.92 15.68 -3.19
C ASP A 98 17.63 14.95 -3.59
N LEU A 99 17.04 15.36 -4.72
CA LEU A 99 15.79 14.79 -5.20
C LEU A 99 15.95 13.32 -5.67
N ASP A 100 17.10 12.94 -6.20
CA ASP A 100 17.33 11.57 -6.67
C ASP A 100 17.48 10.61 -5.49
N ASP A 101 18.27 10.99 -4.49
CA ASP A 101 18.38 10.28 -3.22
C ASP A 101 17.01 10.12 -2.56
N ALA A 102 16.20 11.18 -2.50
CA ALA A 102 14.83 11.10 -1.98
C ALA A 102 13.96 10.10 -2.76
N LYS A 103 14.03 10.09 -4.11
CA LYS A 103 13.32 9.10 -4.93
C LYS A 103 13.76 7.68 -4.60
N GLN A 104 15.05 7.42 -4.56
CA GLN A 104 15.58 6.09 -4.27
C GLN A 104 15.21 5.61 -2.87
N GLN A 105 15.26 6.50 -1.87
CA GLN A 105 14.84 6.19 -0.50
C GLN A 105 13.36 5.83 -0.43
N ILE A 106 12.49 6.59 -1.10
CA ILE A 106 11.06 6.28 -1.18
C ILE A 106 10.85 4.94 -1.89
N VAL A 107 11.49 4.67 -3.03
CA VAL A 107 11.39 3.39 -3.74
C VAL A 107 11.73 2.21 -2.82
N ARG A 108 12.88 2.29 -2.12
CA ARG A 108 13.29 1.26 -1.14
C ARG A 108 12.29 1.09 -0.02
N TYR A 109 11.71 2.18 0.48
CA TYR A 109 10.70 2.12 1.53
C TYR A 109 9.40 1.50 1.03
N ILE A 110 8.92 1.86 -0.16
CA ILE A 110 7.71 1.30 -0.76
C ILE A 110 7.86 -0.20 -0.96
N ASP A 111 9.01 -0.65 -1.45
CA ASP A 111 9.30 -2.07 -1.61
C ASP A 111 9.22 -2.80 -0.26
N LYS A 112 9.90 -2.28 0.77
CA LYS A 112 9.81 -2.81 2.14
C LYS A 112 8.37 -2.78 2.69
N TYR A 113 7.63 -1.71 2.45
CA TYR A 113 6.25 -1.56 2.90
C TYR A 113 5.36 -2.64 2.28
N ASN A 114 5.47 -2.85 0.97
CA ASN A 114 4.66 -3.85 0.26
C ASN A 114 5.05 -5.30 0.60
N THR A 115 6.35 -5.57 0.76
CA THR A 115 6.87 -6.97 0.82
C THR A 115 7.21 -7.46 2.23
N LYS A 116 7.42 -6.56 3.20
CA LYS A 116 7.95 -6.92 4.54
C LYS A 116 7.13 -6.37 5.70
N ARG A 117 6.43 -5.25 5.55
CA ARG A 117 5.65 -4.65 6.64
C ARG A 117 4.40 -5.49 6.93
N LEU A 118 4.23 -5.89 8.19
CA LEU A 118 3.02 -6.59 8.62
C LEU A 118 1.93 -5.59 9.02
N HIS A 119 0.70 -5.88 8.60
CA HIS A 119 -0.46 -5.04 8.91
C HIS A 119 -1.46 -5.81 9.77
N SER A 120 -1.82 -5.26 10.94
CA SER A 120 -2.85 -5.86 11.81
C SER A 120 -4.19 -6.01 11.09
N ALA A 121 -4.57 -5.05 10.24
CA ALA A 121 -5.77 -5.11 9.40
C ALA A 121 -5.73 -6.22 8.34
N LEU A 122 -4.58 -6.85 8.10
CA LEU A 122 -4.37 -7.94 7.16
C LEU A 122 -3.94 -9.23 7.89
N ASN A 123 -4.41 -9.47 9.11
CA ASN A 123 -4.01 -10.63 9.93
C ASN A 123 -2.49 -10.72 10.16
N TYR A 124 -1.82 -9.57 10.26
CA TYR A 124 -0.36 -9.48 10.31
C TYR A 124 0.32 -10.19 9.12
N LEU A 125 -0.25 -10.02 7.94
CA LEU A 125 0.39 -10.36 6.66
C LEU A 125 0.90 -9.09 5.98
N THR A 126 1.75 -9.28 4.97
CA THR A 126 2.24 -8.19 4.13
C THR A 126 1.18 -7.80 3.10
N PRO A 127 1.18 -6.55 2.61
CA PRO A 127 0.33 -6.16 1.50
C PRO A 127 0.46 -7.07 0.28
N GLU A 128 1.69 -7.51 -0.03
CA GLU A 128 1.95 -8.43 -1.13
C GLU A 128 1.30 -9.81 -0.92
N ASP A 129 1.45 -10.42 0.26
CA ASP A 129 0.84 -11.73 0.53
C ASP A 129 -0.68 -11.66 0.36
N TYR A 130 -1.30 -10.54 0.75
CA TYR A 130 -2.73 -10.33 0.59
C TYR A 130 -3.13 -10.09 -0.88
N LEU A 131 -2.35 -9.29 -1.62
CA LEU A 131 -2.56 -9.05 -3.05
C LEU A 131 -2.46 -10.34 -3.88
N LEU A 132 -1.50 -11.21 -3.55
CA LEU A 132 -1.25 -12.46 -4.27
C LEU A 132 -2.11 -13.63 -3.77
N GLY A 133 -3.10 -13.37 -2.91
CA GLY A 133 -4.01 -14.41 -2.42
C GLY A 133 -3.35 -15.47 -1.53
N ARG A 134 -2.18 -15.19 -0.93
CA ARG A 134 -1.42 -16.15 -0.10
C ARG A 134 -1.93 -16.27 1.34
N VAL A 135 -3.08 -15.69 1.64
CA VAL A 135 -3.61 -15.55 3.01
C VAL A 135 -3.72 -16.90 3.70
N GLU A 136 -4.41 -17.86 3.09
CA GLU A 136 -4.61 -19.18 3.69
C GLU A 136 -3.29 -19.93 3.89
N SER A 137 -2.42 -19.97 2.88
CA SER A 137 -1.11 -20.62 2.98
C SER A 137 -0.27 -20.05 4.12
N ARG A 138 -0.24 -18.72 4.28
CA ARG A 138 0.52 -18.05 5.35
C ARG A 138 -0.05 -18.31 6.73
N LEU A 139 -1.37 -18.33 6.86
CA LEU A 139 -2.03 -18.62 8.13
C LEU A 139 -1.84 -20.08 8.53
N ASN A 140 -1.90 -21.01 7.57
CA ASN A 140 -1.62 -22.43 7.81
C ASN A 140 -0.17 -22.63 8.28
N GLU A 141 0.81 -22.03 7.60
CA GLU A 141 2.22 -22.06 8.02
C GLU A 141 2.41 -21.53 9.45
N ARG A 142 1.74 -20.42 9.78
CA ARG A 142 1.76 -19.84 11.13
C ARG A 142 1.18 -20.81 12.17
N ASN A 143 0.04 -21.41 11.90
CA ASN A 143 -0.61 -22.35 12.81
C ASN A 143 0.26 -23.59 13.07
N LEU A 144 0.92 -24.12 12.03
CA LEU A 144 1.88 -25.22 12.17
C LEU A 144 3.04 -24.84 13.10
N LYS A 145 3.64 -23.66 12.91
CA LYS A 145 4.71 -23.16 13.79
C LYS A 145 4.26 -22.99 15.24
N LEU A 146 3.04 -22.49 15.46
CA LEU A 146 2.49 -22.34 16.81
C LEU A 146 2.27 -23.69 17.49
N ASN A 147 1.70 -24.66 16.77
CA ASN A 147 1.49 -26.02 17.28
C ASN A 147 2.82 -26.69 17.61
N GLN A 148 3.83 -26.56 16.74
CA GLN A 148 5.17 -27.08 17.00
C GLN A 148 5.80 -26.44 18.24
N ALA A 149 5.65 -25.13 18.42
CA ALA A 149 6.16 -24.43 19.61
C ALA A 149 5.48 -24.90 20.90
N VAL A 150 4.18 -25.23 20.86
CA VAL A 150 3.46 -25.82 22.00
C VAL A 150 4.05 -27.18 22.37
N GLU A 151 4.25 -28.06 21.40
CA GLU A 151 4.82 -29.39 21.65
C GLU A 151 6.27 -29.32 22.15
N ASN A 152 7.09 -28.43 21.59
CA ASN A 152 8.46 -28.21 22.04
C ASN A 152 8.52 -27.78 23.52
N ARG A 153 7.60 -26.88 23.95
CA ARG A 153 7.51 -26.45 25.35
C ARG A 153 7.12 -27.58 26.29
N LYS A 154 6.19 -28.45 25.88
CA LYS A 154 5.80 -29.64 26.67
C LYS A 154 6.97 -30.60 26.83
N ASN A 155 7.71 -30.85 25.76
CA ASN A 155 8.87 -31.74 25.79
C ASN A 155 9.99 -31.18 26.69
N TYR A 156 10.30 -29.89 26.56
CA TYR A 156 11.27 -29.22 27.44
C TYR A 156 10.90 -29.34 28.92
N ALA A 157 9.63 -29.09 29.26
CA ALA A 157 9.13 -29.25 30.63
C ALA A 157 9.33 -30.69 31.14
N LYS A 158 9.00 -31.71 30.34
CA LYS A 158 9.21 -33.13 30.71
C LYS A 158 10.68 -33.49 30.93
N LEU A 159 11.58 -32.88 30.17
CA LEU A 159 13.02 -33.15 30.21
C LEU A 159 13.74 -32.48 31.39
N HIS A 160 13.18 -31.42 31.98
CA HIS A 160 13.89 -30.57 32.96
C HIS A 160 13.14 -30.41 34.30
N LEU A 161 11.94 -31.01 34.45
CA LEU A 161 11.17 -31.04 35.70
C LEU A 161 11.05 -32.46 36.28
N ASN A 162 11.79 -33.43 35.74
CA ASN A 162 12.09 -34.74 36.35
C ASN A 162 13.58 -34.78 36.70
#